data_AF-A0A317HJ67-F1
#
_entry.id   AF-A0A317HJ67-F1
#
_cell.length_a   1.000
_cell.length_b   1.000
_cell.length_c   1.000
_cell.angle_alpha   90.00
_cell.angle_beta   90.00
_cell.angle_gamma   90.00
#
_symmetry.space_group_name_H-M   'P 1'
#
loop_
_entity.id
_entity.type
_entity.pdbx_description
1 polymer ?
#
loop_
_entity_poly.entity_id
_entity_poly.type
_entity_poly.pdbx_seq_one_letter_code
_entity_poly.pdbx_strand_id
1 'polypeptide(L)' 'MEPSDETLAARAAAGDDGAFETIVHRYQARVFRLACRLTSDTDAPDVLQDTFLQVYRHLSSFRGESQFAT' A
#
# COMPACT_ATOMS: atom_id res chain seq x y z
N MET A 1 3.59 11.31 17.97
CA MET A 1 2.34 11.26 17.19
C MET A 1 2.66 10.52 15.92
N GLU A 2 2.10 9.34 15.71
CA GLU A 2 2.28 8.61 14.45
C GLU A 2 1.64 9.44 13.32
N PRO A 3 2.31 9.61 12.15
CA PRO A 3 1.74 10.33 11.02
C PRO A 3 0.47 9.63 10.51
N SER A 4 -0.50 10.42 10.01
CA SER A 4 -1.69 9.86 9.38
C SER A 4 -1.33 9.15 8.06
N ASP A 5 -2.18 8.23 7.61
CA ASP A 5 -1.97 7.54 6.34
C ASP A 5 -1.96 8.52 5.15
N GLU A 6 -2.75 9.58 5.22
CA GLU A 6 -2.74 10.67 4.21
C GLU A 6 -1.38 11.37 4.18
N THR A 7 -0.79 11.63 5.35
CA THR A 7 0.54 12.25 5.45
C THR A 7 1.62 11.32 4.90
N LEU A 8 1.55 10.04 5.25
CA LEU A 8 2.48 9.04 4.74
C LEU A 8 2.34 8.88 3.23
N ALA A 9 1.12 8.85 2.70
CA ALA A 9 0.86 8.73 1.27
C ALA A 9 1.38 9.95 0.49
N ALA A 10 1.19 11.17 1.01
CA ALA A 10 1.72 12.38 0.40
C ALA A 10 3.26 12.39 0.38
N ARG A 11 3.91 11.96 1.47
CA ARG A 11 5.37 11.84 1.55
C ARG A 11 5.89 10.78 0.60
N ALA A 12 5.28 9.61 0.58
CA ALA A 12 5.67 8.52 -0.31
C ALA A 12 5.45 8.89 -1.79
N ALA A 13 4.38 9.63 -2.13
CA ALA A 13 4.18 10.19 -3.47
C ALA A 13 5.27 11.19 -3.86
N ALA A 14 5.86 11.90 -2.89
CA ALA A 14 7.00 12.79 -3.09
C ALA A 14 8.37 12.05 -3.14
N GLY A 15 8.38 10.72 -3.07
CA GLY A 15 9.60 9.90 -3.13
C GLY A 15 10.21 9.51 -1.78
N ASP A 16 9.47 9.67 -0.67
CA ASP A 16 9.91 9.21 0.65
C ASP A 16 9.64 7.70 0.81
N ASP A 17 10.65 6.88 0.50
CA ASP A 17 10.55 5.42 0.60
C ASP A 17 10.27 4.95 2.05
N GLY A 18 10.73 5.68 3.07
CA GLY A 18 10.46 5.34 4.48
C GLY A 18 9.00 5.58 4.86
N ALA A 19 8.36 6.57 4.26
CA ALA A 19 6.91 6.76 4.41
C ALA A 19 6.13 5.61 3.75
N PHE A 20 6.59 5.12 2.60
CA PHE A 20 5.97 3.95 1.95
C PHE A 20 6.16 2.67 2.75
N GLU A 21 7.36 2.42 3.28
CA GLU A 21 7.66 1.29 4.14
C GLU A 21 6.74 1.25 5.37
N THR A 22 6.48 2.42 5.97
CA THR A 22 5.53 2.55 7.09
C THR A 22 4.12 2.12 6.70
N ILE A 23 3.65 2.51 5.49
CA ILE A 23 2.36 2.07 4.95
C ILE A 23 2.36 0.54 4.76
N VAL A 24 3.40 -0.01 4.12
CA VAL A 24 3.50 -1.46 3.91
C VAL A 24 3.43 -2.20 5.24
N HIS A 25 4.20 -1.78 6.24
CA HIS A 25 4.18 -2.40 7.56
C HIS A 25 2.83 -2.36 8.26
N ARG A 26 2.09 -1.25 8.13
CA ARG A 26 0.75 -1.08 8.71
C ARG A 26 -0.28 -1.99 8.03
N TYR A 27 -0.17 -2.19 6.72
CA TYR A 27 -1.21 -2.86 5.92
C TYR A 27 -0.91 -4.31 5.53
N GLN A 28 0.35 -4.74 5.55
CA GLN A 28 0.77 -6.06 5.06
C GLN A 28 -0.03 -7.22 5.66
N ALA A 29 -0.26 -7.22 6.98
CA ALA A 29 -0.95 -8.32 7.65
C ALA A 29 -2.45 -8.38 7.29
N ARG A 30 -3.07 -7.24 6.96
CA ARG A 30 -4.47 -7.18 6.53
C ARG A 30 -4.60 -7.61 5.07
N VAL A 31 -3.72 -7.11 4.21
CA VAL A 31 -3.71 -7.45 2.77
C VAL A 31 -3.35 -8.92 2.59
N PHE A 32 -2.38 -9.44 3.34
CA PHE A 32 -2.01 -10.86 3.29
C PHE A 32 -3.17 -11.78 3.70
N ARG A 33 -3.87 -11.45 4.79
CA ARG A 33 -5.07 -12.20 5.20
C ARG A 33 -6.20 -12.16 4.17
N LEU A 34 -6.31 -11.07 3.41
CA LEU A 34 -7.26 -10.99 2.30
C LEU A 34 -6.78 -11.85 1.13
N ALA A 35 -5.49 -11.79 0.79
CA ALA A 35 -4.89 -12.61 -0.26
C ALA A 35 -5.11 -14.11 0.01
N CYS A 36 -4.82 -14.60 1.22
CA CYS A 36 -5.10 -16.00 1.61
C CYS A 36 -6.59 -16.41 1.50
N ARG A 37 -7.53 -15.45 1.52
CA ARG A 37 -8.97 -15.76 1.33
C ARG A 37 -9.38 -15.79 -0.14
N LEU A 38 -8.63 -15.09 -1.00
CA LEU A 38 -8.92 -14.94 -2.42
C LEU A 38 -8.11 -15.91 -3.28
N THR A 39 -6.96 -16.35 -2.79
CA THR A 39 -6.05 -17.26 -3.48
C THR A 39 -5.53 -18.34 -2.51
N SER A 40 -4.75 -19.28 -3.03
CA SER A 40 -4.08 -20.32 -2.23
C SER A 40 -2.99 -19.71 -1.34
N ASP A 41 -2.68 -20.35 -0.20
CA ASP A 41 -1.63 -19.88 0.72
C ASP A 41 -0.25 -19.74 0.04
N THR A 42 0.02 -20.54 -0.99
CA THR A 42 1.26 -20.48 -1.78
C THR A 42 1.33 -19.22 -2.66
N ASP A 43 0.21 -18.73 -3.15
CA ASP A 43 0.13 -17.59 -4.08
C ASP A 43 -0.09 -16.26 -3.33
N ALA A 44 -0.55 -16.31 -2.08
CA ALA A 44 -0.84 -15.13 -1.27
C ALA A 44 0.36 -14.17 -1.08
N PRO A 45 1.62 -14.64 -0.91
CA PRO A 45 2.79 -13.77 -0.85
C PRO A 45 3.03 -12.98 -2.15
N ASP A 46 2.83 -13.62 -3.30
CA ASP A 46 3.03 -12.97 -4.61
C ASP A 46 1.95 -11.92 -4.84
N VAL A 47 0.69 -12.25 -4.54
CA VAL A 47 -0.43 -11.28 -4.59
C VAL A 47 -0.18 -10.08 -3.67
N LEU A 48 0.33 -10.32 -2.47
CA LEU A 48 0.69 -9.25 -1.52
C LEU A 48 1.75 -8.32 -2.13
N GLN A 49 2.80 -8.88 -2.69
CA GLN A 49 3.90 -8.13 -3.28
C GLN A 49 3.42 -7.32 -4.50
N ASP A 50 2.71 -7.94 -5.44
CA ASP A 50 2.17 -7.27 -6.62
C ASP A 50 1.22 -6.13 -6.23
N THR A 51 0.39 -6.34 -5.20
CA THR A 51 -0.51 -5.31 -4.67
C THR A 51 0.28 -4.07 -4.21
N PHE A 52 1.32 -4.24 -3.39
CA PHE A 52 2.12 -3.11 -2.93
C PHE A 52 2.97 -2.48 -4.03
N LEU A 53 3.48 -3.27 -4.99
CA LEU A 53 4.17 -2.74 -6.16
C LEU A 53 3.25 -1.88 -7.02
N GLN A 54 1.99 -2.32 -7.23
CA GLN A 54 0.98 -1.52 -7.89
C GLN A 54 0.70 -0.24 -7.12
N VAL A 55 0.50 -0.31 -5.79
CA VAL A 55 0.30 0.90 -4.98
C VAL A 55 1.48 1.86 -5.14
N TYR A 56 2.73 1.40 -5.03
CA TYR A 56 3.93 2.25 -5.19
C TYR A 56 3.99 2.94 -6.56
N ARG A 57 3.73 2.18 -7.65
CA ARG A 57 3.71 2.72 -9.02
C ARG A 57 2.61 3.75 -9.22
N HIS A 58 1.44 3.57 -8.59
CA HIS A 58 0.35 4.52 -8.69
C HIS A 58 0.52 5.70 -7.74
N LEU A 59 1.23 5.54 -6.62
CA LEU A 59 1.45 6.59 -5.63
C LEU A 59 2.20 7.79 -6.20
N SER A 60 3.20 7.53 -7.04
CA SER A 60 3.95 8.58 -7.75
C SER A 60 3.10 9.31 -8.81
N SER A 61 2.03 8.67 -9.30
CA SER A 61 1.01 9.32 -10.14
C SER A 61 -0.15 9.93 -9.34
N PHE A 62 -0.27 9.63 -8.05
CA PHE A 62 -1.36 10.05 -7.19
C PHE A 62 -1.15 11.52 -6.79
N ARG A 63 -1.72 12.42 -7.59
CA ARG A 63 -1.72 13.88 -7.34
C ARG A 63 -2.73 14.34 -6.28
N GLY A 64 -3.22 13.43 -5.43
CA GLY A 64 -4.27 13.76 -4.44
C GLY A 64 -5.65 14.08 -5.05
N GLU A 65 -5.83 13.92 -6.37
CA GLU A 65 -7.07 14.27 -7.08
C GLU A 65 -8.07 13.12 -7.20
N SER A 66 -7.71 11.90 -6.80
CA SER A 66 -8.67 10.79 -6.73
C SER A 66 -9.16 10.67 -5.30
N GLN A 67 -10.34 11.25 -5.04
CA GLN A 67 -11.12 10.92 -3.85
C GLN A 67 -11.22 9.39 -3.75
N PHE A 68 -10.84 8.87 -2.59
CA PHE A 68 -11.16 7.51 -2.15
C PHE A 68 -12.68 7.33 -2.21
N ALA A 69 -13.20 6.84 -3.33
CA ALA A 69 -14.59 6.46 -3.48
C ALA A 69 -14.74 5.43 -4.62
N THR A 70 -14.75 4.15 -4.26
CA THR A 70 -15.83 3.18 -4.53
C THR A 70 -15.55 1.91 -3.72
#